data_AF-A0A7S0T8G5-F1
#
_entry.id   AF-A0A7S0T8G5-F1
#
_cell.length_a   1.000
_cell.length_b   1.000
_cell.length_c   1.000
_cell.angle_alpha   90.00
_cell.angle_beta   90.00
_cell.angle_gamma   90.00
#
_symmetry.space_group_name_H-M   'P 1'
#
loop_
_entity.id
_entity.type
_entity.pdbx_description
1 polymer ?
#
loop_
_entity_poly.entity_id
_entity_poly.type
_entity_poly.pdbx_seq_one_letter_code
_entity_poly.pdbx_strand_id
1 'polypeptide(L)'
;LVVAVVNDTYVVVYGLDDMVRPEAPSVVSYLQNHLGVTCRIVTGDSEKTALAVARNVGILPSNITSGALPWQKVDGVKDLPVGTSCFVGDGVNDAPALAT
;
A
#
# COMPACT_ATOMS: atom_id res chain seq x y z
N LEU A 1 -14.46 4.12 -9.26
CA LEU A 1 -15.40 5.03 -9.96
C LEU A 1 -16.65 5.14 -9.11
N VAL A 2 -17.17 6.34 -8.94
CA VAL A 2 -18.45 6.60 -8.27
C VAL A 2 -19.37 7.23 -9.30
N VAL A 3 -20.60 6.74 -9.42
CA VAL A 3 -21.57 7.25 -10.40
C VAL A 3 -22.73 7.91 -9.67
N ALA A 4 -23.05 9.16 -10.02
CA ALA A 4 -24.20 9.87 -9.50
C ALA A 4 -25.40 9.68 -10.44
N VAL A 5 -26.51 9.17 -9.90
CA VAL A 5 -27.77 8.95 -10.62
C VAL A 5 -28.85 9.84 -10.01
N VAL A 6 -29.57 10.59 -10.83
CA VAL A 6 -30.72 11.41 -10.42
C VAL A 6 -31.89 11.04 -11.30
N ASN A 7 -33.02 10.65 -10.69
CA ASN A 7 -34.22 10.21 -11.40
C ASN A 7 -33.90 9.16 -12.50
N ASP A 8 -33.21 8.08 -12.10
CA ASP A 8 -32.77 6.97 -12.97
C ASP A 8 -31.87 7.38 -14.16
N THR A 9 -31.37 8.61 -14.17
CA THR A 9 -30.46 9.12 -15.20
C THR A 9 -29.05 9.24 -14.63
N TYR A 10 -28.06 8.65 -15.32
CA TYR A 10 -26.65 8.83 -15.00
C TYR A 10 -26.23 10.27 -15.30
N VAL A 11 -25.81 11.03 -14.29
CA VAL A 11 -25.50 12.47 -14.43
C VAL A 11 -24.00 12.74 -14.39
N VAL A 12 -23.26 12.04 -13.52
CA VAL A 12 -21.81 12.27 -13.33
C VAL A 12 -21.09 10.97 -13.01
N VAL A 13 -19.84 10.84 -13.47
CA VAL A 13 -18.89 9.81 -13.04
C VAL A 13 -17.68 10.48 -12.39
N TYR A 14 -17.37 10.10 -11.15
CA TYR A 14 -16.19 10.53 -10.42
C TYR A 14 -15.12 9.43 -10.41
N GLY A 15 -13.92 9.77 -10.87
CA GLY A 15 -12.70 9.01 -10.60
C GLY A 15 -12.17 9.41 -9.23
N LEU A 16 -12.06 8.43 -8.32
CA LEU A 16 -11.37 8.61 -7.05
C LEU A 16 -10.03 7.89 -7.18
N ASP A 17 -8.97 8.58 -6.77
CA ASP A 17 -7.62 8.04 -6.72
C ASP A 17 -6.98 8.46 -5.40
N ASP A 18 -6.30 7.52 -4.75
CA ASP A 18 -5.60 7.80 -3.50
C ASP A 18 -4.22 8.36 -3.84
N MET A 19 -4.04 9.64 -3.56
CA MET A 19 -2.76 10.29 -3.82
C MET A 19 -1.71 9.82 -2.81
N VAL A 20 -0.62 9.31 -3.35
CA VAL A 20 0.60 9.06 -2.57
C VAL A 20 1.07 10.36 -1.93
N ARG A 21 1.48 10.27 -0.66
CA ARG A 21 2.05 11.43 0.06
C ARG A 21 3.24 12.00 -0.71
N PRO A 22 3.35 13.32 -0.90
CA PRO A 22 4.41 13.93 -1.72
C PRO A 22 5.83 13.55 -1.29
N GLU A 23 6.04 13.32 0.00
CA GLU A 23 7.33 12.94 0.58
C GLU A 23 7.69 11.45 0.37
N ALA A 24 6.71 10.59 0.13
CA ALA A 24 6.92 9.14 0.13
C ALA A 24 8.00 8.65 -0.86
N PRO A 25 8.10 9.14 -2.10
CA PRO A 25 9.17 8.72 -3.02
C PRO A 25 10.56 9.06 -2.49
N SER A 26 10.72 10.23 -1.87
CA SER A 26 11.99 10.65 -1.29
C SER A 26 12.38 9.82 -0.07
N VAL A 27 11.40 9.48 0.78
CA VAL A 27 11.58 8.63 1.96
C VAL A 27 11.99 7.22 1.54
N VAL A 28 11.26 6.60 0.61
CA VAL A 28 11.57 5.25 0.11
C VAL A 28 12.97 5.20 -0.52
N SER A 29 13.31 6.20 -1.35
CA SER A 29 14.64 6.30 -1.95
C SER A 29 15.75 6.43 -0.90
N TYR A 30 15.54 7.21 0.17
CA TYR A 30 16.50 7.32 1.25
C TYR A 30 16.70 5.99 1.98
N LEU A 31 15.59 5.32 2.35
CA LEU A 31 15.61 4.01 3.01
C LEU A 31 16.38 2.97 2.18
N GLN A 32 16.11 2.89 0.88
CA GLN A 32 16.75 1.92 -0.01
C GLN A 32 18.23 2.25 -0.26
N ASN A 33 18.53 3.48 -0.65
CA ASN A 33 19.85 3.84 -1.19
C ASN A 33 20.87 4.22 -0.11
N HIS A 34 20.43 4.73 1.04
CA HIS A 34 21.33 5.23 2.10
C HIS A 34 21.36 4.31 3.31
N LEU A 35 20.24 3.64 3.62
CA LEU A 35 20.15 2.72 4.75
C LEU A 35 20.15 1.24 4.35
N GLY A 36 20.09 0.93 3.04
CA GLY A 36 20.08 -0.45 2.55
C GLY A 36 18.81 -1.23 2.92
N VAL A 37 17.72 -0.53 3.24
CA VAL A 37 16.46 -1.14 3.68
C VAL A 37 15.65 -1.60 2.47
N THR A 38 15.17 -2.84 2.50
CA THR A 38 14.24 -3.33 1.49
C THR A 38 12.83 -2.84 1.79
N CYS A 39 12.27 -1.97 0.94
CA CYS A 39 10.88 -1.53 1.05
C CYS A 39 9.93 -2.47 0.28
N ARG A 40 8.76 -2.75 0.87
CA ARG A 40 7.70 -3.61 0.33
C ARG A 40 6.33 -2.94 0.50
N ILE A 41 5.38 -3.24 -0.36
CA ILE A 41 3.98 -2.81 -0.25
C ILE A 41 3.10 -4.03 0.05
N VAL A 42 2.24 -3.92 1.05
CA VAL A 42 1.19 -4.89 1.32
C VAL A 42 -0.14 -4.16 1.38
N THR A 43 -1.06 -4.46 0.46
CA THR A 43 -2.37 -3.79 0.37
C THR A 43 -3.50 -4.78 0.07
N GLY A 44 -4.70 -4.45 0.53
CA GLY A 44 -5.94 -5.14 0.13
C GLY A 44 -6.45 -4.71 -1.24
N ASP A 45 -5.87 -3.66 -1.84
CA ASP A 45 -6.29 -3.15 -3.15
C ASP A 45 -5.94 -4.10 -4.29
N SER A 46 -6.55 -3.84 -5.44
CA SER A 46 -6.23 -4.56 -6.68
C SER A 46 -4.75 -4.40 -7.07
N GLU A 47 -4.21 -5.41 -7.75
CA GLU A 47 -2.85 -5.40 -8.28
C GLU A 47 -2.55 -4.15 -9.13
N LYS A 48 -3.53 -3.73 -9.95
CA LYS A 48 -3.42 -2.52 -10.78
C LYS A 48 -3.15 -1.27 -9.93
N THR A 49 -3.90 -1.09 -8.84
CA THR A 49 -3.73 0.03 -7.91
C THR A 49 -2.38 -0.05 -7.22
N ALA A 50 -2.02 -1.24 -6.70
CA ALA A 50 -0.76 -1.44 -6.01
C ALA A 50 0.47 -1.16 -6.89
N LEU A 51 0.44 -1.60 -8.15
CA LEU A 51 1.49 -1.32 -9.14
C LEU A 51 1.62 0.17 -9.48
N ALA A 52 0.50 0.91 -9.54
CA ALA A 52 0.52 2.34 -9.77
C ALA A 52 1.20 3.08 -8.60
N VAL A 53 0.82 2.75 -7.36
CA VAL A 53 1.45 3.29 -6.15
C VAL A 53 2.94 2.94 -6.10
N ALA A 54 3.29 1.68 -6.32
CA ALA A 54 4.67 1.20 -6.30
C ALA A 54 5.56 1.95 -7.29
N ARG A 55 5.06 2.18 -8.51
CA ARG A 55 5.76 2.97 -9.53
C ARG A 55 6.00 4.40 -9.07
N ASN A 56 5.03 5.02 -8.41
CA ASN A 56 5.16 6.39 -7.91
C ASN A 56 6.20 6.52 -6.80
N VAL A 57 6.38 5.49 -5.97
CA VAL A 57 7.35 5.52 -4.84
C VAL A 57 8.68 4.81 -5.12
N GLY A 58 8.83 4.13 -6.25
CA GLY A 58 10.07 3.43 -6.61
C GLY A 58 10.23 2.03 -6.01
N ILE A 59 9.13 1.34 -5.71
CA ILE A 59 9.14 -0.05 -5.21
C ILE A 59 8.98 -1.03 -6.38
N LEU A 60 9.83 -2.06 -6.40
CA LEU A 60 9.80 -3.08 -7.46
C LEU A 60 8.51 -3.93 -7.40
N PRO A 61 7.95 -4.34 -8.55
CA PRO A 61 6.77 -5.21 -8.58
C PRO A 61 6.92 -6.51 -7.78
N SER A 62 8.13 -7.07 -7.72
CA SER A 62 8.44 -8.28 -6.93
C SER A 62 8.28 -8.10 -5.42
N ASN A 63 8.19 -6.84 -4.94
CA ASN A 63 8.07 -6.48 -3.53
C ASN A 63 6.64 -6.03 -3.17
N ILE A 64 5.65 -6.38 -3.99
CA ILE A 64 4.25 -6.02 -3.78
C ILE A 64 3.45 -7.27 -3.43
N THR A 65 2.58 -7.14 -2.43
CA THR A 65 1.51 -8.09 -2.12
C THR A 65 0.19 -7.34 -2.18
N SER A 66 -0.59 -7.57 -3.23
CA SER A 66 -1.90 -6.95 -3.46
C SER A 66 -3.05 -7.93 -3.22
N GLY A 67 -4.27 -7.42 -3.01
CA GLY A 67 -5.43 -8.25 -2.69
C GLY A 67 -5.29 -9.01 -1.37
N ALA A 68 -4.43 -8.52 -0.47
CA ALA A 68 -4.12 -9.17 0.78
C ALA A 68 -5.31 -9.11 1.75
N LEU A 69 -5.70 -10.27 2.26
CA LEU A 69 -6.65 -10.39 3.37
C LEU A 69 -5.98 -9.95 4.67
N PRO A 70 -6.74 -9.51 5.69
CA PRO A 70 -6.16 -8.98 6.93
C PRO A 70 -5.11 -9.89 7.59
N TRP A 71 -5.32 -11.21 7.62
CA TRP A 71 -4.36 -12.15 8.19
C TRP A 71 -3.10 -12.32 7.33
N GLN A 72 -3.21 -12.20 6.00
CA GLN A 72 -2.06 -12.29 5.10
C GLN A 72 -1.11 -11.10 5.27
N LYS A 73 -1.63 -9.93 5.68
CA LYS A 73 -0.79 -8.80 6.09
C LYS A 73 0.06 -9.15 7.30
N VAL A 74 -0.50 -9.88 8.26
CA VAL A 74 0.21 -10.33 9.47
C VAL A 74 1.26 -11.38 9.12
N ASP A 75 0.91 -12.37 8.30
CA ASP A 75 1.82 -13.45 7.92
C ASP A 75 3.03 -12.91 7.16
N GLY A 76 2.84 -11.90 6.31
CA GLY A 76 3.93 -11.21 5.62
C GLY A 76 4.93 -10.50 6.55
N VAL A 77 4.52 -10.16 7.78
CA VAL A 77 5.41 -9.58 8.81
C VAL A 77 6.06 -10.69 9.65
N LYS A 78 5.33 -11.75 9.97
CA LYS A 78 5.84 -12.89 10.76
C LYS A 78 7.03 -13.60 10.11
N ASP A 79 7.04 -13.66 8.78
CA ASP A 79 8.12 -14.31 8.03
C ASP A 79 9.39 -13.44 7.95
N LEU A 80 9.35 -12.21 8.46
CA LEU A 80 10.49 -11.31 8.50
C LEU A 80 11.32 -11.49 9.78
N PRO A 81 12.65 -11.29 9.72
CA PRO A 81 13.48 -11.45 10.91
C PRO A 81 13.15 -10.38 11.97
N VAL A 82 12.85 -10.86 13.18
CA VAL A 82 12.54 -10.02 14.34
C VAL A 82 13.69 -9.05 14.62
N GLY A 83 13.35 -7.79 14.91
CA GLY A 83 14.31 -6.73 15.23
C GLY A 83 15.02 -6.09 14.03
N THR A 84 14.75 -6.57 12.80
CA THR A 84 15.34 -5.99 11.57
C THR A 84 14.29 -5.46 10.59
N SER A 85 13.01 -5.63 10.93
CA SER A 85 11.88 -5.27 10.08
C SER A 85 10.91 -4.38 10.85
N CYS A 86 10.24 -3.48 10.14
CA CYS A 86 9.23 -2.60 10.67
C CYS A 86 8.02 -2.61 9.73
N PHE A 87 6.82 -2.71 10.30
CA PHE A 87 5.58 -2.52 9.57
C PHE A 87 5.05 -1.09 9.86
N VAL A 88 4.62 -0.39 8.81
CA VAL A 88 4.05 0.96 8.91
C VAL A 88 2.66 0.92 8.29
N GLY A 89 1.65 1.32 9.06
CA GLY A 89 0.24 1.30 8.66
C GLY A 89 -0.59 2.32 9.42
N ASP A 90 -1.88 2.41 9.12
CA ASP A 90 -2.79 3.40 9.71
C ASP A 90 -3.24 3.07 11.14
N GLY A 91 -2.91 1.87 11.63
CA GLY A 91 -3.26 1.39 12.97
C GLY A 91 -4.72 0.96 13.14
N VAL A 92 -5.57 1.12 12.12
CA VAL A 92 -6.98 0.71 12.15
C VAL A 92 -7.14 -0.59 11.37
N ASN A 93 -6.74 -0.58 10.11
CA ASN A 93 -6.82 -1.74 9.23
C ASN A 93 -5.64 -2.69 9.41
N ASP A 94 -4.54 -2.15 9.93
CA ASP A 94 -3.27 -2.87 10.08
C ASP A 94 -2.92 -3.19 11.55
N ALA A 95 -3.84 -2.93 12.49
CA ALA A 95 -3.63 -3.20 13.92
C ALA A 95 -3.10 -4.62 14.22
N PRO A 96 -3.62 -5.70 13.58
CA PRO A 96 -3.10 -7.04 13.80
C PRO A 96 -1.63 -7.21 13.36
N ALA A 97 -1.21 -6.54 12.28
CA ALA A 97 0.16 -6.62 11.78
C ALA A 97 1.14 -5.81 12.62
N LEU A 98 0.68 -4.70 13.23
CA LEU A 98 1.48 -3.85 14.12
C LEU A 98 1.67 -4.45 15.54
N ALA A 99 0.79 -5.36 15.95
CA ALA A 99 0.84 -5.99 17.28
C ALA A 99 1.69 -7.27 17.33
N THR A 100 2.36 -7.63 16.22
CA THR A 100 3.19 -8.83 16.07
C THR A 100 4.67 -8.46 16.18
#